data_AF-A0A940BY28-F1
#
_entry.id   AF-A0A940BY28-F1
#
_cell.length_a   1.000
_cell.length_b   1.000
_cell.length_c   1.000
_cell.angle_alpha   90.00
_cell.angle_beta   90.00
_cell.angle_gamma   90.00
#
_symmetry.space_group_name_H-M   'P 1'
#
loop_
_entity.id
_entity.type
_entity.pdbx_description
1 polymer ?
#
loop_
_entity_poly.entity_id
_entity_poly.type
_entity_poly.pdbx_seq_one_letter_code
_entity_poly.pdbx_strand_id
1 'polypeptide(L)'
;MQIDEKWIRAHLPEDCSDEPIDFFSGYYLDGLTVMAEGERGGLDTVVYRAESGEELRCWQLETVCKFVGKADNERTWRYTRAFAKDGRWYYIEHRNYDYNAIEDSRLPGFERFLRNLRFGFPPERWESKVREYVHLMNFWYVQPHWNYDREKLVFIEISDSKEHDDKSNIIEEPRDGSVIETVDR
;
A
#
# COMPACT_ATOMS: atom_id res chain seq x y z
N MET A 1 -23.36 -8.40 1.33
CA MET A 1 -23.57 -7.32 2.33
C MET A 1 -24.21 -6.08 1.72
N GLN A 2 -25.11 -5.39 2.42
CA GLN A 2 -25.61 -4.07 1.99
C GLN A 2 -24.54 -3.00 2.22
N ILE A 3 -24.18 -2.29 1.15
CA ILE A 3 -23.17 -1.22 1.15
C ILE A 3 -23.87 0.14 1.00
N ASP A 4 -23.35 1.17 1.67
CA ASP A 4 -23.77 2.55 1.41
C ASP A 4 -23.02 3.12 0.20
N GLU A 5 -23.31 2.56 -0.99
CA GLU A 5 -22.62 2.87 -2.23
C GLU A 5 -22.65 4.37 -2.56
N LYS A 6 -23.80 5.02 -2.35
CA LYS A 6 -23.93 6.46 -2.59
C LYS A 6 -22.97 7.26 -1.70
N TRP A 7 -22.86 6.90 -0.42
CA TRP A 7 -21.92 7.54 0.49
C TRP A 7 -20.48 7.26 0.07
N ILE A 8 -20.12 6.00 -0.21
CA ILE A 8 -18.76 5.62 -0.62
C ILE A 8 -18.32 6.40 -1.86
N ARG A 9 -19.13 6.42 -2.92
CA ARG A 9 -18.78 7.12 -4.18
C ARG A 9 -18.58 8.62 -3.97
N ALA A 10 -19.36 9.25 -3.08
CA ALA A 10 -19.20 10.66 -2.75
C ALA A 10 -17.92 10.98 -1.96
N HIS A 11 -17.25 9.97 -1.41
CA HIS A 11 -16.03 10.10 -0.59
C HIS A 11 -14.80 9.48 -1.27
N LEU A 12 -14.94 9.04 -2.52
CA LEU A 12 -13.83 8.63 -3.37
C LEU A 12 -13.35 9.80 -4.24
N PRO A 13 -12.07 9.82 -4.64
CA PRO A 13 -11.58 10.69 -5.70
C PRO A 13 -12.41 10.54 -7.00
N GLU A 14 -12.60 11.65 -7.72
CA GLU A 14 -13.36 11.68 -8.98
C GLU A 14 -12.81 10.73 -10.06
N ASP A 15 -11.49 10.49 -10.06
CA ASP A 15 -10.83 9.63 -11.05
C ASP A 15 -11.12 8.13 -10.86
N CYS A 16 -11.66 7.72 -9.71
CA CYS A 16 -12.01 6.34 -9.42
C CYS A 16 -13.42 6.16 -8.82
N SER A 17 -14.22 7.23 -8.72
CA SER A 17 -15.54 7.21 -8.06
C SER A 17 -16.57 6.34 -8.77
N ASP A 18 -16.38 6.09 -10.06
CA ASP A 18 -17.29 5.31 -10.92
C ASP A 18 -16.85 3.85 -11.10
N GLU A 19 -15.72 3.44 -10.51
CA GLU A 19 -15.25 2.06 -10.60
C GLU A 19 -16.20 1.08 -9.89
N PRO A 20 -16.21 -0.21 -10.26
CA PRO A 20 -16.94 -1.25 -9.53
C PRO A 20 -16.46 -1.35 -8.07
N ILE A 21 -17.41 -1.54 -7.14
CA ILE A 21 -17.12 -1.63 -5.69
C ILE A 21 -17.61 -2.94 -5.06
N ASP A 22 -17.71 -4.01 -5.85
CA ASP A 22 -18.24 -5.33 -5.49
C ASP A 22 -17.25 -6.22 -4.71
N PHE A 23 -16.43 -5.62 -3.85
CA PHE A 23 -15.35 -6.29 -3.10
C PHE A 23 -15.81 -6.99 -1.82
N PHE A 24 -17.13 -7.13 -1.61
CA PHE A 24 -17.71 -7.64 -0.37
C PHE A 24 -18.37 -9.01 -0.51
N SER A 25 -18.03 -9.75 -1.56
CA SER A 25 -18.48 -11.13 -1.74
C SER A 25 -18.02 -11.99 -0.57
N GLY A 26 -18.92 -12.83 -0.05
CA GLY A 26 -18.66 -13.65 1.14
C GLY A 26 -18.81 -12.91 2.48
N TYR A 27 -19.20 -11.63 2.48
CA TYR A 27 -19.54 -10.89 3.71
C TYR A 27 -21.04 -10.57 3.83
N TYR A 28 -21.53 -10.58 5.07
CA TYR A 28 -22.85 -10.10 5.45
C TYR A 28 -22.81 -9.29 6.76
N LEU A 29 -23.92 -8.63 7.10
CA LEU A 29 -24.05 -7.84 8.32
C LEU A 29 -24.97 -8.54 9.32
N ASP A 30 -24.51 -8.63 10.57
CA ASP A 30 -25.32 -8.92 11.74
C ASP A 30 -25.36 -7.66 12.63
N GLY A 31 -26.36 -6.81 12.40
CA GLY A 31 -26.42 -5.46 12.97
C GLY A 31 -25.25 -4.59 12.48
N LEU A 32 -24.37 -4.19 13.40
CA LEU A 32 -23.13 -3.44 13.12
C LEU A 32 -21.88 -4.34 13.02
N THR A 33 -22.07 -5.65 13.03
CA THR A 33 -20.98 -6.63 12.90
C THR A 33 -20.87 -7.11 11.47
N VAL A 34 -19.67 -7.02 10.90
CA VAL A 34 -19.33 -7.63 9.61
C VAL A 34 -18.92 -9.07 9.85
N MET A 35 -19.62 -9.98 9.19
CA MET A 35 -19.40 -11.42 9.23
C MET A 35 -18.87 -11.91 7.90
N ALA A 36 -17.94 -12.86 7.93
CA ALA A 36 -17.56 -13.66 6.76
C ALA A 36 -18.28 -15.00 6.81
N GLU A 37 -18.90 -15.36 5.70
CA GLU A 37 -19.53 -16.66 5.50
C GLU A 37 -18.46 -17.76 5.59
N GLY A 38 -18.72 -18.78 6.41
CA GLY A 38 -17.84 -19.93 6.54
C GLY A 38 -17.82 -20.75 5.25
N GLU A 39 -16.62 -21.02 4.70
CA GLU A 39 -16.50 -21.87 3.52
C GLU A 39 -16.92 -23.33 3.83
N ARG A 40 -17.71 -23.93 2.92
CA ARG A 40 -18.04 -25.37 2.92
C ARG A 40 -18.63 -25.91 4.23
N GLY A 41 -19.47 -25.11 4.90
CA GLY A 41 -20.08 -25.48 6.17
C GLY A 41 -19.19 -25.25 7.39
N GLY A 42 -18.08 -24.53 7.22
CA GLY A 42 -17.34 -23.93 8.32
C GLY A 42 -18.18 -22.89 9.08
N LEU A 43 -17.74 -22.54 10.28
CA LEU A 43 -18.41 -21.50 11.07
C LEU A 43 -18.15 -20.12 10.47
N ASP A 44 -19.17 -19.28 10.50
CA ASP A 44 -19.03 -17.86 10.18
C ASP A 44 -18.06 -17.20 11.15
N THR A 45 -17.29 -16.23 10.66
CA THR A 45 -16.28 -15.53 11.47
C THR A 45 -16.57 -14.05 11.54
N VAL A 46 -16.34 -13.47 12.71
CA VAL A 46 -16.44 -12.03 12.90
C VAL A 46 -15.21 -11.37 12.27
N VAL A 47 -15.45 -10.54 11.25
CA VAL A 47 -14.40 -9.78 10.56
C VAL A 47 -14.18 -8.43 11.24
N TYR A 48 -15.27 -7.76 11.61
CA TYR A 48 -15.23 -6.43 12.20
C TYR A 48 -16.48 -6.14 13.02
N ARG A 49 -16.33 -5.39 14.12
CA ARG A 49 -17.46 -4.91 14.94
C ARG A 49 -17.41 -3.40 14.96
N ALA A 50 -18.38 -2.75 14.30
CA ALA A 50 -18.51 -1.31 14.37
C ALA A 50 -19.30 -0.88 15.61
N GLU A 51 -18.85 0.17 16.28
CA GLU A 51 -19.54 0.81 17.40
C GLU A 51 -20.68 1.71 16.91
N SER A 52 -20.63 2.13 15.64
CA SER A 52 -21.64 2.98 15.01
C SER A 52 -21.79 2.75 13.51
N GLY A 53 -22.87 3.25 12.92
CA GLY A 53 -23.06 3.24 11.47
C GLY A 53 -22.09 4.13 10.70
N GLU A 54 -21.53 5.17 11.33
CA GLU A 54 -20.45 5.97 10.73
C GLU A 54 -19.14 5.17 10.67
N GLU A 55 -18.83 4.45 11.73
CA GLU A 55 -17.65 3.60 11.76
C GLU A 55 -17.77 2.45 10.75
N LEU A 56 -18.94 1.83 10.62
CA LEU A 56 -19.19 0.82 9.60
C LEU A 56 -18.96 1.38 8.19
N ARG A 57 -19.44 2.60 7.91
CA ARG A 57 -19.20 3.27 6.61
C ARG A 57 -17.72 3.55 6.37
N CYS A 58 -16.98 3.98 7.39
CA CYS A 58 -15.53 4.15 7.29
C CYS A 58 -14.83 2.83 6.96
N TRP A 59 -15.23 1.73 7.61
CA TRP A 59 -14.66 0.40 7.32
C TRP A 59 -14.97 -0.06 5.89
N GLN A 60 -16.19 0.17 5.41
CA GLN A 60 -16.58 -0.12 4.03
C GLN A 60 -15.74 0.69 3.03
N LEU A 61 -15.61 2.00 3.24
CA LEU A 61 -14.77 2.86 2.40
C LEU A 61 -13.31 2.43 2.43
N GLU A 62 -12.75 2.11 3.60
CA GLU A 62 -11.39 1.59 3.69
C GLU A 62 -11.20 0.34 2.86
N THR A 63 -12.18 -0.57 2.89
CA THR A 63 -12.13 -1.80 2.12
C THR A 63 -12.13 -1.50 0.62
N VAL A 64 -13.01 -0.60 0.17
CA VAL A 64 -13.09 -0.19 -1.24
C VAL A 64 -11.79 0.49 -1.70
N CYS A 65 -11.23 1.40 -0.90
CA CYS A 65 -9.99 2.12 -1.24
C CYS A 65 -8.79 1.20 -1.48
N LYS A 66 -8.80 -0.04 -0.99
CA LYS A 66 -7.74 -1.02 -1.28
C LYS A 66 -7.76 -1.54 -2.70
N PHE A 67 -8.89 -1.44 -3.39
CA PHE A 67 -9.11 -2.08 -4.68
C PHE A 67 -9.39 -1.10 -5.82
N VAL A 68 -10.06 0.03 -5.54
CA VAL A 68 -10.36 1.04 -6.56
C VAL A 68 -9.17 1.93 -6.88
N GLY A 69 -9.13 2.41 -8.11
CA GLY A 69 -8.09 3.24 -8.66
C GLY A 69 -6.96 2.39 -9.23
N LYS A 70 -6.44 2.82 -10.38
CA LYS A 70 -5.20 2.27 -10.91
C LYS A 70 -4.05 2.73 -10.02
N ALA A 71 -3.30 1.77 -9.48
CA ALA A 71 -2.00 2.08 -8.92
C ALA A 71 -1.13 2.59 -10.08
N ASP A 72 -0.47 3.73 -9.90
CA ASP A 72 0.43 4.29 -10.90
C ASP A 72 1.73 3.47 -10.90
N ASN A 73 1.64 2.27 -11.47
CA ASN A 73 2.79 1.40 -11.63
C ASN A 73 3.74 1.96 -12.70
N GLU A 74 3.32 2.93 -13.53
CA GLU A 74 4.20 3.59 -14.51
C GLU A 74 5.26 4.46 -13.83
N ARG A 75 5.00 4.90 -12.58
CA ARG A 75 5.96 5.59 -11.70
C ARG A 75 6.88 4.64 -10.91
N THR A 76 6.92 3.35 -11.20
CA THR A 76 7.99 2.45 -10.70
C THR A 76 9.27 2.72 -11.52
N TRP A 77 9.78 3.96 -11.44
CA TRP A 77 10.40 4.73 -12.54
C TRP A 77 11.59 4.11 -13.30
N ARG A 78 11.76 4.63 -14.52
CA ARG A 78 12.95 4.69 -15.41
C ARG A 78 14.34 4.86 -14.77
N TYR A 79 14.47 5.16 -13.48
CA TYR A 79 15.72 5.67 -12.92
C TYR A 79 16.43 4.63 -12.07
N THR A 80 17.46 3.99 -12.62
CA THR A 80 18.25 3.02 -11.85
C THR A 80 19.22 3.76 -10.94
N ARG A 81 19.27 3.37 -9.66
CA ARG A 81 20.28 3.85 -8.71
C ARG A 81 21.67 3.49 -9.25
N ALA A 82 22.49 4.49 -9.51
CA ALA A 82 23.77 4.28 -10.18
C ALA A 82 24.93 4.24 -9.18
N PHE A 83 25.14 5.33 -8.45
CA PHE A 83 26.21 5.41 -7.46
C PHE A 83 25.92 6.51 -6.42
N ALA A 84 26.50 6.36 -5.23
CA ALA A 84 26.49 7.38 -4.21
C ALA A 84 27.75 8.25 -4.33
N LYS A 85 27.57 9.57 -4.25
CA LYS A 85 28.67 10.53 -4.18
C LYS A 85 28.28 11.70 -3.28
N ASP A 86 29.19 12.11 -2.40
CA ASP A 86 28.99 13.24 -1.48
C ASP A 86 27.70 13.12 -0.61
N GLY A 87 27.41 11.90 -0.15
CA GLY A 87 26.24 11.62 0.70
C GLY A 87 24.89 11.70 -0.04
N ARG A 88 24.89 11.62 -1.37
CA ARG A 88 23.68 11.62 -2.21
C ARG A 88 23.74 10.52 -3.25
N TRP A 89 22.59 9.91 -3.53
CA TRP A 89 22.43 8.96 -4.62
C TRP A 89 22.25 9.70 -5.95
N TYR A 90 22.98 9.24 -6.95
CA TYR A 90 22.84 9.64 -8.34
C TYR A 90 22.15 8.51 -9.10
N TYR A 91 21.17 8.88 -9.94
CA TYR A 91 20.31 7.96 -10.66
C TYR A 91 20.50 8.14 -12.17
N ILE A 92 20.42 7.06 -12.94
CA ILE A 92 20.49 7.07 -14.42
C ILE A 92 19.10 6.86 -14.99
N GLU A 93 18.66 7.73 -15.91
CA GLU A 93 17.40 7.55 -16.65
C GLU A 93 17.55 6.50 -17.76
N HIS A 94 16.97 5.32 -17.57
CA HIS A 94 16.72 4.33 -18.59
C HIS A 94 15.35 4.55 -19.23
N ARG A 95 15.31 4.73 -20.55
CA ARG A 95 14.06 5.02 -21.28
C ARG A 95 13.13 3.81 -21.46
N ASN A 96 13.52 2.64 -20.95
CA ASN A 96 12.81 1.36 -21.02
C ASN A 96 12.64 0.76 -19.61
N TYR A 97 11.57 -0.02 -19.43
CA TYR A 97 11.24 -0.73 -18.20
C TYR A 97 12.24 -1.87 -17.94
N ASP A 98 13.02 -1.78 -16.86
CA ASP A 98 13.80 -2.91 -16.33
C ASP A 98 13.41 -3.12 -14.86
N TYR A 99 12.85 -4.29 -14.57
CA TYR A 99 12.49 -4.71 -13.22
C TYR A 99 13.76 -4.85 -12.38
N ASN A 100 14.01 -3.92 -11.46
CA ASN A 100 15.07 -4.05 -10.47
C ASN A 100 14.44 -4.28 -9.09
N ALA A 101 14.96 -5.27 -8.36
CA ALA A 101 14.49 -5.67 -7.03
C ALA A 101 14.79 -4.63 -5.92
N ILE A 102 15.18 -3.40 -6.30
CA ILE A 102 15.53 -2.29 -5.41
C ILE A 102 14.35 -1.30 -5.25
N GLU A 103 13.30 -1.41 -6.07
CA GLU A 103 12.07 -0.62 -5.91
C GLU A 103 10.97 -1.45 -5.25
N ASP A 104 10.54 -0.99 -4.08
CA ASP A 104 9.55 -1.66 -3.25
C ASP A 104 8.18 -1.70 -3.96
N SER A 105 7.84 -2.87 -4.50
CA SER A 105 6.60 -3.14 -5.24
C SER A 105 5.30 -2.79 -4.49
N ARG A 106 5.37 -2.55 -3.17
CA ARG A 106 4.23 -2.14 -2.35
C ARG A 106 3.85 -0.67 -2.57
N LEU A 107 4.80 0.18 -2.99
CA LEU A 107 4.64 1.64 -3.09
C LEU A 107 3.38 2.05 -3.86
N PRO A 108 3.15 1.63 -5.12
CA PRO A 108 2.01 2.15 -5.90
C PRO A 108 0.67 1.79 -5.26
N GLY A 109 0.56 0.60 -4.68
CA GLY A 109 -0.64 0.14 -4.00
C GLY A 109 -0.91 0.92 -2.70
N PHE A 110 0.13 1.16 -1.91
CA PHE A 110 0.04 1.87 -0.63
C PHE A 110 -0.27 3.35 -0.82
N GLU A 111 0.42 4.03 -1.76
CA GLU A 111 0.17 5.44 -2.08
C GLU A 111 -1.26 5.65 -2.58
N ARG A 112 -1.71 4.82 -3.53
CA ARG A 112 -3.10 4.87 -4.01
C ARG A 112 -4.09 4.70 -2.86
N PHE A 113 -3.89 3.69 -2.01
CA PHE A 113 -4.77 3.43 -0.88
C PHE A 113 -4.86 4.64 0.07
N LEU A 114 -3.72 5.19 0.50
CA LEU A 114 -3.67 6.35 1.39
C LEU A 114 -4.23 7.61 0.73
N ARG A 115 -3.96 7.83 -0.57
CA ARG A 115 -4.52 8.92 -1.37
C ARG A 115 -6.04 8.83 -1.39
N ASN A 116 -6.61 7.68 -1.71
CA ASN A 116 -8.06 7.50 -1.80
C ASN A 116 -8.74 7.71 -0.44
N LEU A 117 -8.15 7.17 0.63
CA LEU A 117 -8.64 7.41 1.99
C LEU A 117 -8.68 8.90 2.37
N ARG A 118 -7.71 9.70 1.93
CA ARG A 118 -7.57 11.12 2.32
C ARG A 118 -8.82 11.96 2.01
N PHE A 119 -9.60 11.57 1.01
CA PHE A 119 -10.80 12.29 0.56
C PHE A 119 -12.02 12.01 1.44
N GLY A 120 -12.10 10.82 2.05
CA GLY A 120 -13.28 10.39 2.79
C GLY A 120 -13.07 10.16 4.29
N PHE A 121 -11.83 10.00 4.75
CA PHE A 121 -11.54 9.71 6.14
C PHE A 121 -11.43 10.97 7.01
N PRO A 122 -11.87 10.89 8.28
CA PRO A 122 -11.48 11.88 9.28
C PRO A 122 -9.96 12.04 9.35
N PRO A 123 -9.41 13.26 9.45
CA PRO A 123 -7.98 13.51 9.40
C PRO A 123 -7.16 12.67 10.39
N GLU A 124 -7.65 12.48 11.61
CA GLU A 124 -6.95 11.69 12.64
C GLU A 124 -6.88 10.20 12.29
N ARG A 125 -7.96 9.65 11.72
CA ARG A 125 -8.00 8.25 11.25
C ARG A 125 -7.07 8.06 10.05
N TRP A 126 -7.05 9.03 9.14
CA TRP A 126 -6.14 9.02 8.01
C TRP A 126 -4.68 9.06 8.45
N GLU A 127 -4.31 9.95 9.37
CA GLU A 127 -2.94 9.99 9.92
C GLU A 127 -2.57 8.69 10.65
N SER A 128 -3.54 8.04 11.31
CA SER A 128 -3.31 6.71 11.88
C SER A 128 -2.95 5.67 10.81
N LYS A 129 -3.62 5.70 9.65
CA LYS A 129 -3.33 4.82 8.51
C LYS A 129 -2.00 5.17 7.86
N VAL A 130 -1.66 6.45 7.73
CA VAL A 130 -0.33 6.88 7.27
C VAL A 130 0.77 6.30 8.18
N ARG A 131 0.62 6.38 9.51
CA ARG A 131 1.58 5.79 10.45
C ARG A 131 1.70 4.27 10.32
N GLU A 132 0.57 3.58 10.19
CA GLU A 132 0.52 2.13 9.97
C GLU A 132 1.31 1.74 8.71
N TYR A 133 1.07 2.43 7.58
CA TYR A 133 1.69 2.10 6.31
C TYR A 133 3.16 2.55 6.24
N VAL A 134 3.54 3.66 6.88
CA VAL A 134 4.95 4.01 7.09
C VAL A 134 5.66 2.93 7.90
N HIS A 135 5.03 2.39 8.94
CA HIS A 135 5.61 1.28 9.70
C HIS A 135 5.78 0.03 8.82
N LEU A 136 4.77 -0.33 8.03
CA LEU A 136 4.85 -1.47 7.10
C LEU A 136 5.95 -1.30 6.05
N MET A 137 6.08 -0.11 5.45
CA MET A 137 7.14 0.20 4.50
C MET A 137 8.53 0.01 5.12
N ASN A 138 8.68 0.40 6.39
CA ASN A 138 9.95 0.30 7.12
C ASN A 138 10.19 -1.05 7.81
N PHE A 139 9.26 -1.99 7.73
CA PHE A 139 9.31 -3.24 8.51
C PHE A 139 10.57 -4.07 8.23
N TRP A 140 11.07 -4.03 7.00
CA TRP A 140 12.26 -4.78 6.57
C TRP A 140 13.54 -3.96 6.59
N TYR A 141 13.54 -2.74 7.14
CA TYR A 141 14.71 -1.85 7.13
C TYR A 141 15.31 -1.71 8.53
N VAL A 142 16.65 -1.73 8.61
CA VAL A 142 17.39 -1.64 9.90
C VAL A 142 17.10 -0.33 10.64
N GLN A 143 16.96 0.76 9.90
CA GLN A 143 16.55 2.08 10.37
C GLN A 143 15.46 2.67 9.44
N PRO A 144 14.71 3.71 9.85
CA PRO A 144 13.69 4.33 9.00
C PRO A 144 14.25 4.77 7.63
N HIS A 145 13.72 4.17 6.57
CA HIS A 145 14.03 4.38 5.16
C HIS A 145 12.94 5.17 4.43
N TRP A 146 11.68 4.89 4.74
CA TRP A 146 10.52 5.51 4.11
C TRP A 146 9.81 6.48 5.05
N ASN A 147 9.37 7.63 4.54
CA ASN A 147 8.40 8.51 5.17
C ASN A 147 7.29 8.86 4.17
N TYR A 148 6.24 9.53 4.60
CA TYR A 148 5.11 9.90 3.75
C TYR A 148 4.95 11.43 3.64
N ASP A 149 5.03 11.95 2.42
CA ASP A 149 4.73 13.35 2.09
C ASP A 149 3.20 13.53 2.04
N ARG A 150 2.66 14.24 3.02
CA ARG A 150 1.21 14.42 3.22
C ARG A 150 0.58 15.38 2.23
N GLU A 151 1.38 16.28 1.67
CA GLU A 151 0.90 17.24 0.67
C GLU A 151 0.82 16.59 -0.69
N LYS A 152 1.86 15.80 -1.04
CA LYS A 152 1.93 15.11 -2.33
C LYS A 152 1.26 13.74 -2.33
N LEU A 153 0.93 13.20 -1.16
CA LEU A 153 0.31 11.89 -0.96
C LEU A 153 1.14 10.74 -1.55
N VAL A 154 2.46 10.78 -1.29
CA VAL A 154 3.44 9.80 -1.78
C VAL A 154 4.45 9.45 -0.69
N PHE A 155 5.06 8.28 -0.78
CA PHE A 155 6.22 7.94 0.04
C PHE A 155 7.48 8.63 -0.50
N ILE A 156 8.38 8.96 0.42
CA ILE A 156 9.68 9.53 0.12
C ILE A 156 10.76 8.75 0.85
N GLU A 157 11.86 8.50 0.15
CA GLU A 157 13.07 7.92 0.72
C GLU A 157 13.77 8.96 1.60
N ILE A 158 14.15 8.58 2.83
CA ILE A 158 14.75 9.48 3.83
C ILE A 158 16.10 8.99 4.39
N SER A 159 16.56 7.79 4.03
CA SER A 159 17.87 7.26 4.44
C SER A 159 18.38 6.21 3.48
N ASP A 160 19.62 5.73 3.67
CA ASP A 160 20.27 4.65 2.93
C ASP A 160 20.22 3.30 3.67
N SER A 161 19.24 3.14 4.58
CA SER A 161 19.03 1.92 5.37
C SER A 161 19.05 0.67 4.51
N LYS A 162 19.71 -0.38 5.01
CA LYS A 162 19.70 -1.69 4.36
C LYS A 162 18.49 -2.50 4.80
N GLU A 163 18.01 -3.32 3.88
CA GLU A 163 16.98 -4.31 4.18
C GLU A 163 17.56 -5.46 5.00
N HIS A 164 16.70 -6.13 5.75
CA HIS A 164 17.01 -7.35 6.46
C HIS A 164 16.00 -8.45 6.12
N ASP A 165 16.43 -9.70 6.25
CA ASP A 165 15.56 -10.87 6.10
C ASP A 165 14.68 -11.12 7.35
N ASP A 166 13.91 -12.21 7.31
CA ASP A 166 13.07 -12.70 8.41
C ASP A 166 13.84 -13.03 9.70
N LYS A 167 15.16 -13.18 9.60
CA LYS A 167 16.09 -13.44 10.71
C LYS A 167 16.90 -12.20 11.09
N SER A 168 16.54 -11.03 10.56
CA SER A 168 17.25 -9.76 10.78
C SER A 168 18.69 -9.75 10.27
N ASN A 169 19.05 -10.64 9.35
CA ASN A 169 20.33 -10.55 8.65
C ASN A 169 20.23 -9.46 7.59
N ILE A 170 21.23 -8.57 7.54
CA ILE A 170 21.31 -7.55 6.50
C ILE A 170 21.45 -8.24 5.15
N ILE A 171 20.56 -7.90 4.22
CA ILE A 171 20.62 -8.38 2.84
C ILE A 171 21.80 -7.66 2.17
N GLU A 172 22.92 -8.36 1.98
CA GLU A 172 24.07 -7.82 1.26
C GLU A 172 23.77 -7.80 -0.25
N GLU A 173 23.90 -6.62 -0.86
CA GLU A 173 23.97 -6.51 -2.32
C GLU A 173 25.23 -7.23 -2.84
N PRO A 174 25.20 -7.81 -4.05
CA PRO A 174 26.39 -8.40 -4.67
C PRO A 174 27.54 -7.38 -4.66
N ARG A 175 28.72 -7.81 -4.23
CA ARG A 175 29.90 -6.95 -4.19
C ARG A 175 30.46 -6.77 -5.60
N ASP A 176 31.25 -5.73 -5.82
CA ASP A 176 32.01 -5.58 -7.06
C ASP A 176 32.86 -6.84 -7.31
N GLY A 177 32.62 -7.49 -8.45
CA GLY A 177 33.25 -8.77 -8.82
C GLY A 177 32.42 -10.02 -8.49
N SER A 178 31.23 -9.89 -7.91
CA SER A 178 30.26 -10.98 -7.80
C SER A 178 29.83 -11.45 -9.19
N VAL A 179 29.89 -12.76 -9.41
CA VAL A 179 29.35 -13.40 -10.62
C VAL A 179 27.85 -13.58 -10.43
N ILE A 180 27.04 -12.89 -11.22
CA ILE A 180 25.59 -13.04 -11.23
C ILE A 180 25.25 -13.96 -12.41
N GLU A 181 24.77 -15.17 -12.12
CA GLU A 181 24.22 -16.05 -13.16
C GLU A 181 22.79 -15.62 -13.50
N THR A 182 22.59 -15.16 -14.72
CA THR A 182 21.26 -14.93 -15.28
C THR A 182 20.75 -16.25 -15.86
N VAL A 183 19.69 -16.79 -15.28
CA VAL A 183 19.01 -17.97 -15.82
C VAL A 183 17.94 -17.50 -16.78
N ASP A 184 18.19 -17.61 -18.08
CA ASP A 184 17.19 -17.36 -19.10
C ASP A 184 16.03 -18.36 -18.95
N ARG A 185 14.80 -17.85 -18.90
CA ARG A 185 13.57 -18.60 -19.16
C ARG A 185 12.88 -18.06 -20.39
#